data_AF-A0A419G353-F1
#
_entry.id   AF-A0A419G353-F1
#
_cell.length_a   1.000
_cell.length_b   1.000
_cell.length_c   1.000
_cell.angle_alpha   90.00
_cell.angle_beta   90.00
_cell.angle_gamma   90.00
#
_symmetry.space_group_name_H-M   'P 1'
#
loop_
_entity.id
_entity.type
_entity.pdbx_description
1 polymer ?
#
loop_
_entity_poly.entity_id
_entity_poly.type
_entity_poly.pdbx_seq_one_letter_code
_entity_poly.pdbx_strand_id
1 'polypeptide(L)' 'MEEEILTKAELAKLLKVTQRTIDRLRTEGLPCFKVGNAVRFNRKKVLKWFEEQEKNKPKN' A
#
# COMPACT_ATOMS: atom_id res chain seq x y z
N MET A 1 -6.98 17.08 -6.56
CA MET A 1 -6.34 16.56 -5.33
C MET A 1 -5.71 15.21 -5.65
N GLU A 2 -4.38 15.22 -5.77
CA GLU A 2 -3.57 14.37 -6.63
C GLU A 2 -3.69 12.87 -6.34
N GLU A 3 -3.81 12.08 -7.41
CA GLU A 3 -3.61 10.65 -7.40
C GLU A 3 -2.10 10.38 -7.39
N GLU A 4 -1.47 10.56 -6.23
CA GLU A 4 -0.04 10.33 -6.10
C GLU A 4 0.29 8.85 -6.28
N ILE A 5 1.04 8.59 -7.34
CA ILE A 5 1.58 7.27 -7.66
C ILE A 5 2.96 7.14 -7.01
N LEU A 6 3.02 6.29 -5.99
CA LEU A 6 4.21 6.04 -5.19
C LEU A 6 4.95 4.80 -5.70
N THR A 7 6.27 4.84 -5.57
CA THR A 7 7.14 3.65 -5.63
C THR A 7 7.08 2.89 -4.30
N LYS A 8 7.64 1.68 -4.31
CA LYS A 8 7.79 0.86 -3.10
C LYS A 8 8.54 1.60 -1.98
N ALA A 9 9.60 2.33 -2.32
CA ALA A 9 10.43 3.05 -1.36
C ALA A 9 9.67 4.25 -0.76
N GLU A 10 8.96 5.01 -1.59
CA GLU A 10 8.14 6.14 -1.13
C GLU A 10 6.98 5.67 -0.25
N LEU A 11 6.33 4.56 -0.62
CA LEU A 11 5.25 4.00 0.19
C LEU A 11 5.78 3.51 1.55
N ALA A 12 6.95 2.85 1.57
CA ALA A 12 7.60 2.43 2.80
C ALA A 12 7.90 3.62 3.73
N LYS A 13 8.43 4.71 3.16
CA LYS A 13 8.70 5.96 3.90
C LYS A 13 7.41 6.61 4.42
N LEU A 14 6.35 6.64 3.60
CA LEU A 14 5.06 7.21 3.96
C LEU A 14 4.42 6.48 5.14
N LEU A 15 4.42 5.14 5.10
CA LEU A 15 3.87 4.30 6.16
C LEU A 15 4.83 4.12 7.35
N LYS A 16 6.05 4.67 7.27
CA LYS A 16 7.13 4.47 8.25
C LYS A 16 7.43 2.99 8.52
N VAL A 17 7.41 2.18 7.47
CA VAL A 17 7.71 0.74 7.52
C VAL A 17 8.89 0.39 6.61
N THR A 18 9.35 -0.85 6.70
CA THR A 18 10.40 -1.35 5.80
C THR A 18 9.83 -1.73 4.43
N GLN A 19 10.69 -1.71 3.41
CA GLN A 19 10.34 -2.23 2.08
C GLN A 19 9.88 -3.69 2.11
N ARG A 20 10.43 -4.50 3.03
CA ARG A 20 10.03 -5.90 3.25
C ARG A 20 8.59 -6.00 3.76
N THR A 21 8.17 -5.06 4.61
CA THR A 21 6.77 -4.96 5.05
C THR A 21 5.85 -4.69 3.86
N ILE A 22 6.25 -3.81 2.93
CA ILE A 22 5.47 -3.55 1.71
C ILE A 22 5.35 -4.80 0.84
N ASP A 23 6.41 -5.61 0.70
CA ASP A 23 6.32 -6.89 -0.03
C ASP A 23 5.35 -7.86 0.64
N ARG A 24 5.39 -7.96 1.97
CA ARG A 24 4.45 -8.78 2.73
C ARG A 24 3.01 -8.29 2.51
N LEU A 25 2.76 -6.99 2.64
CA LEU A 25 1.43 -6.42 2.40
C LEU A 25 0.95 -6.71 0.97
N ARG A 26 1.85 -6.71 -0.01
CA ARG A 26 1.53 -7.11 -1.39
C ARG A 26 1.05 -8.55 -1.48
N THR A 27 1.63 -9.47 -0.71
CA THR A 27 1.11 -10.85 -0.61
C THR A 27 -0.23 -10.94 0.12
N GLU A 28 -0.52 -10.00 1.03
CA GLU A 28 -1.81 -9.87 1.73
C GLU A 28 -2.89 -9.15 0.89
N GLY A 29 -2.58 -8.70 -0.33
CA GLY A 29 -3.54 -8.07 -1.25
C GLY A 29 -3.46 -6.54 -1.33
N LEU A 30 -2.36 -5.93 -0.88
CA LEU A 30 -2.14 -4.49 -0.99
C LEU A 30 -2.30 -4.00 -2.45
N PRO A 31 -3.14 -2.97 -2.70
CA PRO A 31 -3.37 -2.44 -4.03
C PRO A 31 -2.09 -1.90 -4.67
N CYS A 32 -1.58 -2.62 -5.66
CA CYS A 32 -0.43 -2.24 -6.46
C CYS A 32 -0.67 -2.57 -7.93
N PHE A 33 0.03 -1.87 -8.81
CA PHE A 33 -0.06 -2.12 -10.25
C PHE A 33 1.34 -2.08 -10.87
N LYS A 34 1.55 -2.96 -11.84
CA LYS A 34 2.82 -3.09 -12.55
C LYS A 34 2.81 -2.15 -13.75
N VAL A 35 3.84 -1.32 -13.88
CA VAL A 35 4.07 -0.42 -15.02
C VAL A 35 5.46 -0.71 -15.56
N GLY A 36 5.51 -1.41 -16.71
CA GLY A 36 6.76 -1.92 -17.27
C GLY A 36 7.48 -2.86 -16.28
N ASN A 37 8.71 -2.49 -15.89
CA ASN A 37 9.51 -3.24 -14.92
C ASN A 37 9.33 -2.78 -13.46
N ALA A 38 8.55 -1.73 -13.22
CA ALA A 38 8.35 -1.17 -11.89
C ALA A 38 6.96 -1.49 -11.33
N VAL A 39 6.86 -1.57 -10.00
CA VAL A 39 5.58 -1.66 -9.29
C VAL A 39 5.26 -0.30 -8.68
N ARG A 40 4.01 0.12 -8.85
CA ARG A 40 3.49 1.41 -8.44
C ARG A 40 2.29 1.22 -7.51
N PHE A 41 2.11 2.19 -6.63
CA PHE A 41 1.11 2.18 -5.58
C PHE A 41 0.32 3.49 -5.64
N ASN A 42 -1.00 3.40 -5.69
CA ASN A 42 -1.83 4.59 -5.59
C ASN A 42 -2.06 4.88 -4.10
N ARG A 43 -1.58 6.04 -3.62
CA ARG A 43 -1.67 6.43 -2.21
C ARG A 43 -3.10 6.31 -1.66
N LYS A 44 -4.11 6.79 -2.40
CA LYS A 44 -5.52 6.75 -1.97
C LYS A 44 -6.03 5.32 -1.83
N LYS A 45 -5.73 4.46 -2.81
CA LYS A 45 -6.15 3.04 -2.77
C LYS A 45 -5.49 2.30 -1.60
N VAL A 46 -4.21 2.54 -1.36
CA VAL A 46 -3.49 1.92 -0.25
C VAL A 46 -4.08 2.34 1.10
N LEU A 47 -4.31 3.64 1.31
CA LEU A 47 -4.91 4.13 2.56
C LEU A 47 -6.32 3.56 2.77
N LYS A 48 -7.15 3.55 1.71
CA LYS A 48 -8.49 2.97 1.76
C LYS A 48 -8.46 1.48 2.12
N TRP A 49 -7.51 0.73 1.57
CA TRP A 49 -7.33 -0.69 1.91
C TRP A 49 -7.02 -0.87 3.40
N PHE A 50 -6.18 -0.02 4.01
CA PHE A 50 -5.95 -0.07 5.46
C PHE A 50 -7.21 0.23 6.28
N GLU A 51 -8.00 1.23 5.89
CA GLU A 51 -9.29 1.53 6.55
C GLU A 51 -10.27 0.35 6.47
N GLU A 52 -10.30 -0.34 5.33
CA GLU A 52 -11.11 -1.54 5.13
C GLU A 52 -10.61 -2.72 5.99
N GLN A 53 -9.30 -2.90 6.12
CA GLN A 53 -8.69 -3.91 6.98
C GLN A 53 -8.98 -3.64 8.48
N GLU A 54 -8.96 -2.39 8.91
CA GLU A 54 -9.36 -2.03 10.28
C GLU A 54 -10.83 -2.33 10.57
N LYS A 55 -11.73 -2.05 9.63
CA LYS A 55 -13.16 -2.36 9.78
C LYS A 55 -13.44 -3.86 9.85
N ASN A 56 -12.63 -4.67 9.17
CA ASN A 56 -12.81 -6.11 9.10
C ASN A 56 -12.08 -6.87 10.21
N LYS A 57 -11.33 -6.18 11.08
CA LYS A 57 -10.87 -6.79 12.32
C LYS A 57 -12.04 -6.83 13.29
N PRO A 58 -12.40 -8.01 13.84
CA PRO A 58 -13.37 -8.08 14.92
C PRO A 58 -12.85 -7.19 16.04
N LYS A 59 -13.68 -6.23 16.44
CA LYS A 59 -13.42 -5.33 17.57
C LYS A 59 -13.31 -6.22 18.81
N ASN A 60 -12.07 -6.50 19.22
CA ASN A 60 -11.78 -7.31 20.40
C ASN A 60 -11.90 -6.45 21.66
#